data_AF-A0A6J3IUJ0-F1
#
_entry.id   AF-A0A6J3IUJ0-F1
#
_cell.length_a   1.000
_cell.length_b   1.000
_cell.length_c   1.000
_cell.angle_alpha   90.00
_cell.angle_beta   90.00
_cell.angle_gamma   90.00
#
_symmetry.space_group_name_H-M   'P 1'
#
loop_
_entity.id
_entity.type
_entity.pdbx_description
1 polymer ?
#
loop_
_entity_poly.entity_id
_entity_poly.type
_entity_poly.pdbx_seq_one_letter_code
_entity_poly.pdbx_strand_id
1 'polypeptide(L)'
;MEVSLISFTLLRQCVPGPLSPIGYSTTASRPNRALSGDVALSIHGVFLKALRSLGTEEQIAKWDPLCKNNQIIATYAQTELGHGTFLQGLETEATYDAATQEFVIHSPTLTATKWWPGDLGRSATHALVQAQLICSGARRGMHAFIVPIRSLQDHTPLPGITVGDIGPKMDFDQMDNGFLQLNHVRVPRENMLSRFAQVLPDGTYVKLGTAQSNYLPMVVVRVELLLGEILPLLQKACVIAMRYSVIRRQSQLQPSDQEAKVLDYQTQQQKLFPQLAISYAFHFLAVSLLEFFQRSYSAILNRDFSILPELHALSTGMKAMMSDFCTQGAEMCRRACGGHGYSKLSGLPSLVTKVSASCTYEGENTVLYLQVARFLVKNYLQTQMSPGSAPQRSLPPSVAYLAAPVLARCPAQRAADFLCPELYTTAWAHVAARLIKDSVHHLQTLTQSGADQHEAWNQTTVIHLQAAKAHCYYVTVKGFAEALEKLENEPAIQQVLKRLCDLHAIHGILTNSGDFLHDSFLSGAQVDMARTAYLDLLCLIRKDAILLTDAFDFTDQCLNSALGCYDGNVYERLFQWAQKSPTNTQVVGWNYKLRKKAENRQRTLPMRNI
;
A
#
# COMPACT_ATOMS: atom_id res chain seq x y z
N MET A 1 -20.43 24.56 16.59
CA MET A 1 -19.17 25.00 17.20
C MET A 1 -18.36 23.84 17.80
N GLU A 2 -18.99 22.77 18.30
CA GLU A 2 -18.31 21.52 18.72
C GLU A 2 -17.78 20.66 17.54
N VAL A 3 -18.35 20.80 16.35
CA VAL A 3 -18.00 20.00 15.14
C VAL A 3 -16.60 20.32 14.59
N SER A 4 -16.07 21.53 14.86
CA SER A 4 -14.69 21.90 14.49
C SER A 4 -13.64 21.12 15.27
N LEU A 5 -13.99 20.55 16.44
CA LEU A 5 -13.08 19.70 17.22
C LEU A 5 -13.01 18.27 16.67
N ILE A 6 -14.05 17.76 16.01
CA ILE A 6 -14.09 16.39 15.47
C ILE A 6 -13.09 16.23 14.31
N SER A 7 -13.06 17.18 13.36
CA SER A 7 -12.09 17.17 12.24
C SER A 7 -10.63 17.39 12.69
N PHE A 8 -10.40 18.26 13.67
CA PHE A 8 -9.04 18.65 14.05
C PHE A 8 -8.37 17.65 15.01
N THR A 9 -9.15 16.87 15.76
CA THR A 9 -8.66 16.07 16.89
C THR A 9 -8.46 14.60 16.49
N LEU A 10 -9.39 13.97 15.76
CA LEU A 10 -9.33 12.55 15.38
C LEU A 10 -8.11 12.17 14.52
N LEU A 11 -7.75 13.00 13.56
CA LEU A 11 -6.60 12.76 12.67
C LEU A 11 -5.28 13.35 13.19
N ARG A 12 -5.29 14.14 14.27
CA ARG A 12 -4.07 14.66 14.92
C ARG A 12 -3.69 13.91 16.19
N GLN A 13 -4.65 13.51 17.02
CA GLN A 13 -4.35 12.80 18.28
C GLN A 13 -3.83 11.38 18.02
N CYS A 14 -4.12 10.80 16.85
CA CYS A 14 -3.61 9.50 16.43
C CYS A 14 -2.45 9.59 15.41
N VAL A 15 -1.92 10.78 15.12
CA VAL A 15 -0.69 10.93 14.32
C VAL A 15 0.40 11.42 15.27
N PRO A 16 1.50 10.68 15.46
CA PRO A 16 2.59 11.12 16.32
C PRO A 16 3.05 12.52 15.91
N GLY A 17 3.39 13.34 16.92
CA GLY A 17 4.02 14.65 16.72
C GLY A 17 5.33 14.55 15.91
N PRO A 18 6.06 15.67 15.69
CA PRO A 18 7.17 15.77 14.74
C PRO A 18 8.42 14.92 15.06
N LEU A 19 8.37 14.05 16.06
CA LEU A 19 9.50 13.24 16.50
C LEU A 19 9.53 11.90 15.77
N SER A 20 9.63 11.96 14.44
CA SER A 20 10.17 10.82 13.69
C SER A 20 11.68 10.74 13.99
N PRO A 21 12.21 9.60 14.46
CA PRO A 21 13.67 9.40 14.59
C PRO A 21 14.38 9.47 13.23
N ILE A 22 13.62 9.49 12.13
CA ILE A 22 14.10 9.63 10.76
C ILE A 22 14.13 11.12 10.34
N GLY A 23 13.86 12.10 11.20
CA GLY A 23 14.09 13.52 10.88
C GLY A 23 13.22 14.09 9.75
N TYR A 24 12.03 13.51 9.54
CA TYR A 24 10.96 14.16 8.78
C TYR A 24 9.83 14.50 9.73
N SER A 25 9.55 15.80 9.84
CA SER A 25 8.29 16.25 10.37
C SER A 25 7.16 15.66 9.50
N THR A 26 6.10 15.18 10.14
CA THR A 26 4.82 14.82 9.52
C THR A 26 4.21 16.00 8.72
N THR A 27 4.84 17.18 8.71
CA THR A 27 4.60 18.26 7.76
C THR A 27 4.82 17.90 6.29
N ALA A 28 5.33 16.72 5.89
CA ALA A 28 5.22 16.28 4.48
C ALA A 28 3.80 15.83 4.09
N SER A 29 2.96 15.45 5.08
CA SER A 29 1.54 15.15 4.85
C SER A 29 0.68 16.42 4.66
N ARG A 30 1.11 17.58 5.18
CA ARG A 30 0.39 18.86 5.03
C ARG A 30 0.40 19.42 3.61
N PRO A 31 1.53 19.51 2.87
CA PRO A 31 1.53 19.94 1.48
C PRO A 31 0.79 18.94 0.59
N ASN A 32 0.90 17.63 0.81
CA ASN A 32 0.13 16.64 0.03
C ASN A 32 -1.39 16.71 0.24
N ARG A 33 -1.86 17.28 1.36
CA ARG A 33 -3.28 17.55 1.65
C ARG A 33 -3.76 18.93 1.17
N ALA A 34 -2.84 19.82 0.80
CA ALA A 34 -3.15 21.19 0.37
C ALA A 34 -2.80 21.47 -1.11
N LEU A 35 -1.91 20.70 -1.71
CA LEU A 35 -1.45 20.86 -3.09
C LEU A 35 -2.22 19.92 -4.03
N SER A 36 -2.55 20.44 -5.21
CA SER A 36 -3.03 19.67 -6.35
C SER A 36 -1.84 19.24 -7.21
N GLY A 37 -1.72 17.95 -7.50
CA GLY A 37 -0.72 17.40 -8.43
C GLY A 37 0.28 16.46 -7.75
N ASP A 38 0.86 15.55 -8.54
CA ASP A 38 1.98 14.73 -8.08
C ASP A 38 3.27 15.50 -8.36
N VAL A 39 4.09 15.68 -7.34
CA VAL A 39 5.40 16.32 -7.49
C VAL A 39 6.42 15.23 -7.85
N ALA A 40 7.26 15.46 -8.87
CA ALA A 40 8.46 14.65 -9.10
C ALA A 40 9.35 14.67 -7.84
N LEU A 41 10.28 13.71 -7.68
CA LEU A 41 11.16 13.53 -6.50
C LEU A 41 10.58 12.72 -5.33
N SER A 42 9.48 11.98 -5.49
CA SER A 42 8.99 11.09 -4.43
C SER A 42 10.02 10.01 -4.08
N ILE A 43 10.78 9.51 -5.06
CA ILE A 43 11.79 8.48 -4.86
C ILE A 43 13.06 9.03 -4.21
N HIS A 44 13.29 10.34 -4.29
CA HIS A 44 14.30 11.00 -3.46
C HIS A 44 14.03 10.81 -1.95
N GLY A 45 12.76 10.83 -1.56
CA GLY A 45 12.34 10.50 -0.20
C GLY A 45 12.62 9.04 0.19
N VAL A 46 12.58 8.10 -0.76
CA VAL A 46 12.94 6.69 -0.56
C VAL A 46 14.47 6.54 -0.40
N PHE A 47 15.25 7.24 -1.22
CA PHE A 47 16.71 7.29 -1.09
C PHE A 47 17.13 7.76 0.31
N LEU A 48 16.57 8.87 0.80
CA LEU A 48 16.90 9.43 2.12
C LEU A 48 16.61 8.45 3.26
N LYS A 49 15.49 7.72 3.18
CA LYS A 49 15.16 6.66 4.16
C LYS A 49 16.19 5.54 4.10
N ALA A 50 16.54 5.07 2.91
CA ALA A 50 17.53 4.01 2.74
C ALA A 50 18.92 4.44 3.25
N LEU A 51 19.34 5.68 2.99
CA LEU A 51 20.56 6.27 3.54
C LEU A 51 20.55 6.25 5.08
N ARG A 52 19.45 6.69 5.70
CA ARG A 52 19.33 6.70 7.17
C ARG A 52 19.23 5.30 7.79
N SER A 53 18.67 4.34 7.07
CA SER A 53 18.53 2.95 7.54
C SER A 53 19.80 2.12 7.37
N LEU A 54 20.58 2.34 6.31
CA LEU A 54 21.74 1.50 5.97
C LEU A 54 23.09 2.23 6.08
N GLY A 55 23.10 3.56 6.07
CA GLY A 55 24.33 4.35 6.17
C GLY A 55 24.86 4.43 7.60
N THR A 56 26.18 4.54 7.75
CA THR A 56 26.81 4.94 9.01
C THR A 56 26.54 6.42 9.29
N GLU A 57 26.81 6.88 10.51
CA GLU A 57 26.62 8.29 10.87
C GLU A 57 27.49 9.21 10.00
N GLU A 58 28.70 8.79 9.63
CA GLU A 58 29.58 9.52 8.72
C GLU A 58 29.00 9.60 7.30
N GLN A 59 28.41 8.51 6.81
CA GLN A 59 27.76 8.50 5.50
C GLN A 59 26.51 9.39 5.48
N ILE A 60 25.72 9.36 6.54
CA ILE A 60 24.55 10.24 6.69
C ILE A 60 25.00 11.70 6.72
N ALA A 61 26.02 12.04 7.53
CA ALA A 61 26.56 13.39 7.61
C ALA A 61 27.12 13.91 6.26
N LYS A 62 27.66 13.02 5.42
CA LYS A 62 28.14 13.36 4.07
C LYS A 62 27.00 13.62 3.09
N TRP A 63 26.03 12.71 3.00
CA TRP A 63 25.06 12.69 1.88
C TRP A 63 23.72 13.37 2.20
N ASP A 64 23.25 13.32 3.45
CA ASP A 64 21.94 13.86 3.85
C ASP A 64 21.82 15.38 3.63
N PRO A 65 22.83 16.22 3.96
CA PRO A 65 22.76 17.66 3.71
C PRO A 65 22.68 18.01 2.21
N LEU A 66 23.42 17.28 1.36
CA LEU A 66 23.41 17.49 -0.09
C LEU A 66 22.03 17.20 -0.68
N CYS A 67 21.38 16.13 -0.20
CA CYS A 67 20.02 15.77 -0.59
C CYS A 67 19.01 16.82 -0.12
N LYS A 68 19.04 17.21 1.16
CA LYS A 68 18.12 18.19 1.75
C LYS A 68 18.17 19.55 1.05
N ASN A 69 19.35 19.96 0.59
CA ASN A 69 19.56 21.21 -0.12
C ASN A 69 19.33 21.08 -1.64
N ASN A 70 18.83 19.94 -2.13
CA ASN A 70 18.65 19.62 -3.54
C ASN A 70 19.93 19.83 -4.40
N GLN A 71 21.11 19.73 -3.77
CA GLN A 71 22.39 19.76 -4.48
C GLN A 71 22.63 18.44 -5.22
N ILE A 72 22.03 17.36 -4.71
CA ILE A 72 21.91 16.10 -5.42
C ILE A 72 20.44 15.67 -5.44
N ILE A 73 20.00 15.26 -6.62
CA ILE A 73 18.74 14.54 -6.79
C ILE A 73 19.07 13.06 -6.86
N ALA A 74 18.41 12.27 -6.03
CA ALA A 74 18.73 10.87 -5.84
C ALA A 74 17.52 9.96 -6.04
N THR A 75 17.75 8.75 -6.56
CA THR A 75 16.74 7.71 -6.72
C THR A 75 17.17 6.38 -6.06
N TYR A 76 16.26 5.42 -5.98
CA TYR A 76 16.47 4.09 -5.41
C TYR A 76 16.41 3.01 -6.51
N ALA A 77 17.57 2.49 -6.92
CA ALA A 77 17.71 1.59 -8.05
C ALA A 77 17.89 0.13 -7.61
N GLN A 78 16.76 -0.53 -7.31
CA GLN A 78 16.73 -1.95 -6.91
C GLN A 78 16.34 -2.88 -8.06
N THR A 79 15.12 -2.73 -8.55
CA THR A 79 14.50 -3.59 -9.56
C THR A 79 15.31 -3.60 -10.86
N GLU A 80 15.42 -4.78 -11.44
CA GLU A 80 16.02 -5.05 -12.74
C GLU A 80 14.97 -5.53 -13.73
N LEU A 81 15.27 -5.43 -15.01
CA LEU A 81 14.42 -5.91 -16.09
C LEU A 81 14.06 -7.40 -15.92
N GLY A 82 15.01 -8.22 -15.45
CA GLY A 82 14.80 -9.64 -15.16
C GLY A 82 14.29 -9.96 -13.75
N HIS A 83 14.46 -9.03 -12.79
CA HIS A 83 14.26 -9.33 -11.37
C HIS A 83 13.59 -8.17 -10.60
N GLY A 84 12.35 -8.38 -10.18
CA GLY A 84 11.64 -7.51 -9.23
C GLY A 84 11.50 -8.14 -7.85
N THR A 85 10.81 -9.27 -7.78
CA THR A 85 10.50 -9.96 -6.51
C THR A 85 11.70 -10.74 -5.94
N PHE A 86 12.42 -11.48 -6.79
CA PHE A 86 13.51 -12.36 -6.36
C PHE A 86 14.82 -11.58 -6.24
N LEU A 87 14.94 -10.76 -5.17
CA LEU A 87 16.08 -9.86 -4.95
C LEU A 87 17.43 -10.59 -4.79
N GLN A 88 17.41 -11.85 -4.34
CA GLN A 88 18.62 -12.67 -4.31
C GLN A 88 19.16 -12.99 -5.70
N GLY A 89 18.31 -12.93 -6.73
CA GLY A 89 18.66 -13.17 -8.12
C GLY A 89 19.09 -11.94 -8.89
N LEU A 90 19.15 -10.75 -8.27
CA LEU A 90 19.67 -9.55 -8.94
C LEU A 90 21.04 -9.85 -9.58
N GLU A 91 21.23 -9.36 -10.80
CA GLU A 91 22.36 -9.66 -11.66
C GLU A 91 23.41 -8.55 -11.67
N THR A 92 23.05 -7.30 -11.33
CA THR A 92 24.02 -6.21 -11.21
C THR A 92 25.07 -6.57 -10.16
N GLU A 93 26.34 -6.45 -10.51
CA GLU A 93 27.48 -6.81 -9.66
C GLU A 93 28.21 -5.56 -9.15
N ALA A 94 28.77 -5.65 -7.95
CA ALA A 94 29.67 -4.66 -7.38
C ALA A 94 30.92 -5.39 -6.87
N THR A 95 31.97 -5.40 -7.69
CA THR A 95 33.23 -6.11 -7.40
C THR A 95 34.23 -5.17 -6.73
N TYR A 96 34.71 -5.56 -5.55
CA TYR A 96 35.68 -4.76 -4.80
C TYR A 96 37.09 -4.91 -5.39
N ASP A 97 37.71 -3.76 -5.68
CA ASP A 97 39.10 -3.63 -6.14
C ASP A 97 39.95 -3.09 -4.98
N ALA A 98 40.73 -3.97 -4.34
CA ALA A 98 41.54 -3.61 -3.18
C ALA A 98 42.72 -2.68 -3.54
N ALA A 99 43.19 -2.70 -4.80
CA ALA A 99 44.32 -1.88 -5.21
C ALA A 99 43.94 -0.40 -5.27
N THR A 100 42.72 -0.08 -5.69
CA THR A 100 42.21 1.30 -5.77
C THR A 100 41.26 1.66 -4.62
N GLN A 101 40.85 0.69 -3.80
CA GLN A 101 39.81 0.84 -2.77
C GLN A 101 38.49 1.35 -3.36
N GLU A 102 38.06 0.74 -4.45
CA GLU A 102 36.84 1.08 -5.18
C GLU A 102 35.96 -0.15 -5.38
N PHE A 103 34.68 0.09 -5.66
CA PHE A 103 33.79 -0.90 -6.24
C PHE A 103 33.64 -0.65 -7.73
N VAL A 104 33.79 -1.70 -8.52
CA VAL A 104 33.49 -1.74 -9.95
C VAL A 104 32.06 -2.27 -10.12
N ILE A 105 31.13 -1.41 -10.52
CA ILE A 105 29.72 -1.73 -10.65
C ILE A 105 29.37 -1.99 -12.11
N HIS A 106 28.75 -3.14 -12.39
CA HIS A 106 28.47 -3.58 -13.75
C HIS A 106 27.12 -4.28 -13.88
N SER A 107 26.41 -3.98 -14.97
CA SER A 107 25.24 -4.72 -15.46
C SER A 107 25.70 -5.73 -16.52
N PRO A 108 25.91 -7.02 -16.19
CA PRO A 108 26.54 -8.00 -17.09
C PRO A 108 25.66 -8.43 -18.27
N THR A 109 24.33 -8.26 -18.13
CA THR A 109 23.33 -8.71 -19.11
C THR A 109 22.30 -7.61 -19.35
N LEU A 110 21.51 -7.75 -20.41
CA LEU A 110 20.36 -6.88 -20.63
C LEU A 110 19.34 -7.00 -19.48
N THR A 111 19.14 -8.20 -18.93
CA THR A 111 18.21 -8.44 -17.82
C THR A 111 18.67 -7.80 -16.51
N ALA A 112 19.97 -7.57 -16.33
CA ALA A 112 20.56 -6.81 -15.22
C ALA A 112 20.32 -5.28 -15.30
N THR A 113 19.74 -4.77 -16.39
CA THR A 113 19.40 -3.35 -16.51
C THR A 113 18.45 -2.96 -15.39
N LYS A 114 18.81 -1.98 -14.58
CA LYS A 114 17.87 -1.43 -13.58
C LYS A 114 16.66 -0.88 -14.31
N TRP A 115 15.46 -1.15 -13.81
CA TRP A 115 14.21 -0.85 -14.51
C TRP A 115 13.10 -0.53 -13.51
N TRP A 116 12.34 0.54 -13.76
CA TRP A 116 11.31 1.14 -12.90
C TRP A 116 11.69 2.18 -11.84
N PRO A 117 12.95 2.39 -11.41
CA PRO A 117 13.23 3.45 -10.43
C PRO A 117 12.66 4.79 -10.89
N GLY A 118 11.77 5.38 -10.09
CA GLY A 118 11.20 6.70 -10.37
C GLY A 118 12.28 7.78 -10.31
N ASP A 119 12.08 8.86 -11.05
CA ASP A 119 13.04 9.97 -11.20
C ASP A 119 14.37 9.58 -11.87
N LEU A 120 14.60 8.33 -12.27
CA LEU A 120 15.88 7.85 -12.82
C LEU A 120 16.08 8.30 -14.27
N GLY A 121 15.02 8.35 -15.07
CA GLY A 121 15.13 8.45 -16.52
C GLY A 121 15.75 9.76 -16.98
N ARG A 122 15.48 10.85 -16.26
CA ARG A 122 15.84 12.23 -16.62
C ARG A 122 16.25 13.09 -15.43
N SER A 123 15.74 12.84 -14.23
CA SER A 123 15.83 13.79 -13.11
C SER A 123 17.02 13.52 -12.17
N ALA A 124 17.29 12.25 -11.84
CA ALA A 124 18.26 11.89 -10.81
C ALA A 124 19.72 12.09 -11.25
N THR A 125 20.49 12.72 -10.37
CA THR A 125 21.95 12.87 -10.47
C THR A 125 22.70 11.70 -9.86
N HIS A 126 22.11 11.03 -8.86
CA HIS A 126 22.67 9.91 -8.12
C HIS A 126 21.63 8.78 -8.01
N ALA A 127 22.08 7.54 -7.94
CA ALA A 127 21.24 6.38 -7.68
C ALA A 127 21.81 5.55 -6.52
N LEU A 128 20.95 5.11 -5.60
CA LEU A 128 21.30 4.04 -4.66
C LEU A 128 21.07 2.70 -5.34
N VAL A 129 22.12 2.14 -5.92
CA VAL A 129 22.09 0.90 -6.70
C VAL A 129 22.18 -0.29 -5.75
N GLN A 130 21.20 -1.20 -5.81
CA GLN A 130 21.30 -2.52 -5.17
C GLN A 130 22.04 -3.48 -6.11
N ALA A 131 23.15 -4.05 -5.66
CA ALA A 131 23.99 -4.95 -6.45
C ALA A 131 24.52 -6.11 -5.62
N GLN A 132 24.85 -7.22 -6.29
CA GLN A 132 25.54 -8.36 -5.69
C GLN A 132 26.98 -7.95 -5.35
N LEU A 133 27.29 -7.84 -4.06
CA LEU A 133 28.64 -7.56 -3.60
C LEU A 133 29.54 -8.76 -3.87
N ILE A 134 30.67 -8.54 -4.54
CA ILE A 134 31.73 -9.52 -4.77
C ILE A 134 33.01 -8.99 -4.12
N CYS A 135 33.48 -9.66 -3.07
CA CYS A 135 34.73 -9.33 -2.41
C CYS A 135 35.40 -10.57 -1.81
N SER A 136 36.73 -10.55 -1.71
CA SER A 136 37.55 -11.70 -1.29
C SER A 136 37.21 -12.99 -2.07
N GLY A 137 36.94 -12.88 -3.37
CA GLY A 137 36.60 -14.03 -4.23
C GLY A 137 35.22 -14.67 -3.99
N ALA A 138 34.32 -14.03 -3.22
CA ALA A 138 33.00 -14.58 -2.90
C ALA A 138 31.88 -13.58 -3.12
N ARG A 139 30.72 -14.06 -3.59
CA ARG A 139 29.45 -13.32 -3.59
C ARG A 139 28.91 -13.21 -2.16
N ARG A 140 28.65 -11.98 -1.71
CA ARG A 140 28.17 -11.65 -0.35
C ARG A 140 26.69 -11.24 -0.32
N GLY A 141 26.00 -11.29 -1.46
CA GLY A 141 24.59 -10.93 -1.59
C GLY A 141 24.37 -9.44 -1.85
N MET A 142 23.09 -9.05 -1.91
CA MET A 142 22.65 -7.69 -2.25
C MET A 142 23.11 -6.65 -1.22
N HIS A 143 23.77 -5.60 -1.70
CA HIS A 143 24.19 -4.42 -0.94
C HIS A 143 23.89 -3.14 -1.72
N ALA A 144 23.86 -2.01 -1.00
CA ALA A 144 23.47 -0.71 -1.53
C ALA A 144 24.69 0.20 -1.75
N PHE A 145 24.81 0.75 -2.97
CA PHE A 145 25.93 1.59 -3.39
C PHE A 145 25.42 2.93 -3.92
N ILE A 146 25.95 4.05 -3.43
CA ILE A 146 25.66 5.38 -3.98
C ILE A 146 26.49 5.56 -5.25
N VAL A 147 25.82 5.70 -6.40
CA VAL A 147 26.45 5.85 -7.70
C VAL A 147 26.06 7.20 -8.30
N PRO A 148 27.02 8.11 -8.54
CA PRO A 148 26.78 9.28 -9.37
C PRO A 148 26.45 8.82 -10.79
N ILE A 149 25.33 9.28 -11.34
CA ILE A 149 24.88 8.88 -12.68
C ILE A 149 24.88 10.01 -13.70
N ARG A 150 24.89 11.27 -13.24
CA ARG A 150 24.96 12.45 -14.10
C ARG A 150 25.92 13.49 -13.53
N SER A 151 26.50 14.28 -14.42
CA SER A 151 27.29 15.45 -14.07
C SER A 151 26.43 16.49 -13.35
N LEU A 152 26.94 17.08 -12.26
CA LEU A 152 26.25 18.16 -11.55
C LEU A 152 26.33 19.51 -12.27
N GLN A 153 27.09 19.62 -13.36
CA GLN A 153 27.27 20.86 -14.11
C GLN A 153 26.28 21.00 -15.27
N ASP A 154 26.15 19.95 -16.08
CA ASP A 154 25.40 19.94 -17.33
C ASP A 154 24.41 18.77 -17.43
N HIS A 155 24.30 17.95 -16.38
CA HIS A 155 23.33 16.86 -16.25
C HIS A 155 23.48 15.72 -17.26
N THR A 156 24.58 15.69 -18.02
CA THR A 156 24.88 14.60 -18.95
C THR A 156 25.20 13.32 -18.20
N PRO A 157 24.84 12.13 -18.72
CA PRO A 157 25.28 10.86 -18.15
C PRO A 157 26.80 10.80 -18.02
N LEU A 158 27.30 10.27 -16.89
CA LEU A 158 28.75 10.09 -16.69
C LEU A 158 29.30 8.92 -17.53
N PRO A 159 30.63 8.83 -17.73
CA PRO A 159 31.23 7.73 -18.50
C PRO A 159 30.83 6.34 -17.97
N GLY A 160 30.52 5.42 -18.88
CA GLY A 160 30.09 4.06 -18.54
C GLY A 160 28.61 3.94 -18.14
N ILE A 161 27.82 5.01 -18.28
CA ILE A 161 26.42 5.04 -17.85
C ILE A 161 25.48 5.20 -19.06
N THR A 162 24.53 4.28 -19.19
CA THR A 162 23.41 4.40 -20.12
C THR A 162 22.13 4.55 -19.29
N VAL A 163 21.41 5.65 -19.46
CA VAL A 163 20.21 5.99 -18.68
C VAL A 163 19.16 6.67 -19.55
N GLY A 164 17.88 6.38 -19.31
CA GLY A 164 16.76 6.98 -20.04
C GLY A 164 15.40 6.63 -19.45
N ASP A 165 14.34 7.23 -19.99
CA ASP A 165 12.95 6.99 -19.59
C ASP A 165 12.40 5.68 -20.19
N ILE A 166 11.57 4.95 -19.45
CA ILE A 166 11.00 3.66 -19.88
C ILE A 166 9.74 3.81 -20.76
N GLY A 167 9.24 5.03 -20.93
CA GLY A 167 8.08 5.34 -21.76
C GLY A 167 6.75 5.43 -21.00
N PRO A 168 5.63 5.36 -21.74
CA PRO A 168 4.30 5.59 -21.19
C PRO A 168 3.88 4.49 -20.21
N LYS A 169 3.07 4.87 -19.23
CA LYS A 169 2.58 4.02 -18.14
C LYS A 169 1.05 4.12 -18.04
N MET A 170 0.45 3.36 -17.14
CA MET A 170 -0.99 3.45 -16.85
C MET A 170 -1.38 4.76 -16.15
N ASP A 171 -0.48 5.29 -15.33
CA ASP A 171 -0.54 6.60 -14.66
C ASP A 171 0.91 6.99 -14.31
N PHE A 172 1.09 8.04 -13.51
CA PHE A 172 2.39 8.60 -13.14
C PHE A 172 3.17 9.14 -14.36
N ASP A 173 2.47 9.77 -15.30
CA ASP A 173 3.07 10.36 -16.50
C ASP A 173 4.13 11.42 -16.18
N GLN A 174 3.99 12.09 -15.03
CA GLN A 174 4.95 13.08 -14.52
C GLN A 174 6.21 12.47 -13.89
N MET A 175 6.20 11.17 -13.56
CA MET A 175 7.37 10.49 -13.00
C MET A 175 8.18 9.86 -14.14
N ASP A 176 9.43 10.28 -14.29
CA ASP A 176 10.37 9.76 -15.27
C ASP A 176 11.00 8.45 -14.79
N ASN A 177 10.18 7.41 -14.61
CA ASN A 177 10.67 6.06 -14.32
C ASN A 177 11.69 5.65 -15.39
N GLY A 178 12.87 5.24 -14.93
CA GLY A 178 14.01 5.07 -15.82
C GLY A 178 14.53 3.65 -15.92
N PHE A 179 15.39 3.46 -16.92
CA PHE A 179 16.32 2.35 -16.99
C PHE A 179 17.76 2.83 -16.73
N LEU A 180 18.62 1.97 -16.20
CA LEU A 180 20.04 2.26 -15.96
C LEU A 180 20.91 1.02 -16.22
N GLN A 181 21.88 1.16 -17.12
CA GLN A 181 22.95 0.19 -17.34
C GLN A 181 24.29 0.79 -16.91
N LEU A 182 25.09 -0.03 -16.23
CA LEU A 182 26.39 0.36 -15.69
C LEU A 182 27.46 -0.48 -16.36
N ASN A 183 28.41 0.16 -17.03
CA ASN A 183 29.55 -0.48 -17.68
C ASN A 183 30.82 -0.21 -16.87
N HIS A 184 31.16 -1.13 -15.96
CA HIS A 184 32.37 -1.07 -15.13
C HIS A 184 32.59 0.28 -14.43
N VAL A 185 31.52 0.87 -13.90
CA VAL A 185 31.53 2.18 -13.24
C VAL A 185 32.22 2.05 -11.88
N ARG A 186 33.25 2.87 -11.64
CA ARG A 186 34.01 2.87 -10.39
C ARG A 186 33.43 3.87 -9.39
N VAL A 187 33.23 3.41 -8.15
CA VAL A 187 32.85 4.27 -7.02
C VAL A 187 33.77 3.99 -5.82
N PRO A 188 34.08 5.01 -4.99
CA PRO A 188 34.88 4.82 -3.78
C PRO A 188 34.27 3.79 -2.82
N ARG A 189 35.12 3.11 -2.04
CA ARG A 189 34.68 2.12 -1.03
C ARG A 189 33.62 2.68 -0.07
N GLU A 190 33.72 3.94 0.33
CA GLU A 190 32.79 4.58 1.24
C GLU A 190 31.39 4.83 0.65
N ASN A 191 31.18 4.60 -0.65
CA ASN A 191 29.86 4.69 -1.28
C ASN A 191 28.97 3.46 -1.01
N MET A 192 29.52 2.37 -0.49
CA MET A 192 28.74 1.23 0.02
C MET A 192 28.14 1.54 1.39
N LEU A 193 26.82 1.54 1.53
CA LEU A 193 26.16 1.80 2.83
C LEU A 193 26.49 0.70 3.84
N SER A 194 27.12 1.09 4.96
CA SER A 194 27.92 0.15 5.77
C SER A 194 27.43 -0.09 7.22
N ARG A 195 26.16 0.20 7.55
CA ARG A 195 25.65 0.03 8.93
C ARG A 195 25.63 -1.43 9.40
N PHE A 196 25.23 -2.35 8.52
CA PHE A 196 25.02 -3.78 8.86
C PHE A 196 26.03 -4.73 8.20
N ALA A 197 26.86 -4.23 7.29
CA ALA A 197 27.94 -4.96 6.64
C ALA A 197 28.97 -3.96 6.15
N GLN A 198 30.25 -4.32 6.17
CA GLN A 198 31.34 -3.44 5.73
C GLN A 198 32.39 -4.23 4.95
N VAL A 199 33.09 -3.54 4.05
CA VAL A 199 34.30 -4.02 3.39
C VAL A 199 35.46 -3.16 3.85
N LEU A 200 36.45 -3.79 4.48
CA LEU A 200 37.67 -3.13 4.94
C LEU A 200 38.59 -2.81 3.75
N PRO A 201 39.59 -1.90 3.90
CA PRO A 201 40.49 -1.53 2.82
C PRO A 201 41.19 -2.72 2.13
N ASP A 202 41.54 -3.75 2.89
CA ASP A 202 42.16 -5.00 2.41
C ASP A 202 41.18 -5.94 1.67
N GLY A 203 39.89 -5.59 1.62
CA GLY A 203 38.82 -6.38 1.03
C GLY A 203 38.14 -7.34 1.99
N THR A 204 38.52 -7.37 3.27
CA THR A 204 37.89 -8.22 4.27
C THR A 204 36.43 -7.82 4.48
N TYR A 205 35.51 -8.78 4.32
CA TYR A 205 34.08 -8.59 4.56
C TYR A 205 33.71 -8.84 6.03
N VAL A 206 33.08 -7.86 6.67
CA VAL A 206 32.58 -7.99 8.04
C VAL A 206 31.07 -7.81 8.06
N LYS A 207 30.38 -8.82 8.59
CA LYS A 207 28.92 -8.82 8.76
C LYS A 207 28.56 -8.39 10.17
N LEU A 208 27.71 -7.36 10.30
CA LEU A 208 27.30 -6.75 11.57
C LEU A 208 25.80 -6.97 11.87
N GLY A 209 25.01 -7.35 10.86
CA GLY A 209 23.58 -7.65 11.00
C GLY A 209 23.17 -9.05 10.55
N THR A 210 21.88 -9.23 10.32
CA THR A 210 21.29 -10.45 9.74
C THR A 210 21.20 -10.35 8.22
N ALA A 211 20.95 -11.47 7.53
CA ALA A 211 20.74 -11.46 6.07
C ALA A 211 19.54 -10.56 5.67
N GLN A 212 18.57 -10.41 6.58
CA GLN A 212 17.37 -9.61 6.41
C GLN A 212 17.60 -8.10 6.63
N SER A 213 18.74 -7.70 7.21
CA SER A 213 18.97 -6.29 7.59
C SER A 213 19.05 -5.35 6.38
N ASN A 214 19.58 -5.83 5.24
CA ASN A 214 19.68 -5.03 4.01
C ASN A 214 18.31 -4.70 3.39
N TYR A 215 17.23 -5.39 3.80
CA TYR A 215 15.87 -5.11 3.36
C TYR A 215 15.13 -4.12 4.27
N LEU A 216 15.77 -3.61 5.33
CA LEU A 216 15.17 -2.67 6.26
C LEU A 216 14.56 -1.43 5.56
N PRO A 217 15.21 -0.79 4.57
CA PRO A 217 14.60 0.35 3.87
C PRO A 217 13.23 0.04 3.29
N MET A 218 13.02 -1.16 2.76
CA MET A 218 11.73 -1.57 2.20
C MET A 218 10.65 -1.73 3.27
N VAL A 219 11.03 -2.10 4.51
CA VAL A 219 10.08 -2.12 5.64
C VAL A 219 9.71 -0.68 6.01
N VAL A 220 10.68 0.24 6.08
CA VAL A 220 10.43 1.66 6.38
C VAL A 220 9.46 2.26 5.35
N VAL A 221 9.75 2.07 4.06
CA VAL A 221 8.92 2.57 2.96
C VAL A 221 7.51 1.98 3.05
N ARG A 222 7.40 0.66 3.25
CA ARG A 222 6.11 -0.03 3.39
C ARG A 222 5.23 0.48 4.52
N VAL A 223 5.80 0.84 5.67
CA VAL A 223 5.00 1.37 6.79
C VAL A 223 4.48 2.77 6.47
N GLU A 224 5.33 3.64 5.92
CA GLU A 224 4.96 5.04 5.65
C GLU A 224 3.98 5.20 4.48
N LEU A 225 4.13 4.39 3.43
CA LEU A 225 3.29 4.51 2.23
C LEU A 225 1.81 4.22 2.49
N LEU A 226 1.48 3.47 3.56
CA LEU A 226 0.09 3.13 3.91
C LEU A 226 -0.73 4.39 4.20
N LEU A 227 -0.22 5.28 5.07
CA LEU A 227 -0.87 6.53 5.45
C LEU A 227 -0.57 7.68 4.47
N GLY A 228 0.59 7.64 3.82
CA GLY A 228 1.06 8.72 2.94
C GLY A 228 0.50 8.65 1.52
N GLU A 229 0.31 7.45 0.97
CA GLU A 229 0.06 7.26 -0.45
C GLU A 229 -1.16 6.37 -0.76
N ILE A 230 -1.28 5.20 -0.11
CA ILE A 230 -2.34 4.24 -0.45
C ILE A 230 -3.70 4.68 0.10
N LEU A 231 -3.80 4.79 1.43
CA LEU A 231 -5.08 5.04 2.10
C LEU A 231 -5.76 6.36 1.69
N PRO A 232 -5.02 7.49 1.53
CA PRO A 232 -5.64 8.74 1.09
C PRO A 232 -6.38 8.63 -0.25
N LEU A 233 -5.96 7.74 -1.16
CA LEU A 233 -6.62 7.58 -2.46
C LEU A 233 -8.03 7.01 -2.29
N LEU A 234 -8.21 6.01 -1.42
CA LEU A 234 -9.55 5.49 -1.07
C LEU A 234 -10.38 6.55 -0.35
N GLN A 235 -9.80 7.24 0.64
CA GLN A 235 -10.53 8.26 1.41
C GLN A 235 -11.03 9.39 0.49
N LYS A 236 -10.19 9.89 -0.43
CA LYS A 236 -10.61 10.87 -1.45
C LYS A 236 -11.72 10.32 -2.35
N ALA A 237 -11.62 9.06 -2.78
CA ALA A 237 -12.67 8.43 -3.60
C ALA A 237 -14.01 8.33 -2.84
N CYS A 238 -13.98 7.97 -1.56
CA CYS A 238 -15.14 7.97 -0.67
C CYS A 238 -15.75 9.37 -0.53
N VAL A 239 -14.94 10.42 -0.30
CA VAL A 239 -15.43 11.81 -0.21
C VAL A 239 -16.16 12.21 -1.49
N ILE A 240 -15.53 11.99 -2.65
CA ILE A 240 -16.11 12.35 -3.94
C ILE A 240 -17.45 11.62 -4.14
N ALA A 241 -17.47 10.30 -3.93
CA ALA A 241 -18.67 9.51 -4.18
C ALA A 241 -19.80 9.79 -3.19
N MET A 242 -19.49 10.03 -1.90
CA MET A 242 -20.50 10.37 -0.90
C MET A 242 -21.11 11.74 -1.13
N ARG A 243 -20.28 12.77 -1.34
CA ARG A 243 -20.74 14.14 -1.64
C ARG A 243 -21.60 14.15 -2.91
N TYR A 244 -21.15 13.48 -3.97
CA TYR A 244 -21.94 13.36 -5.19
C TYR A 244 -23.27 12.62 -4.95
N SER A 245 -23.27 11.57 -4.12
CA SER A 245 -24.47 10.76 -3.86
C SER A 245 -25.56 11.47 -3.05
N VAL A 246 -25.22 12.50 -2.26
CA VAL A 246 -26.22 13.32 -1.54
C VAL A 246 -26.78 14.49 -2.37
N ILE A 247 -26.17 14.77 -3.52
CA ILE A 247 -26.56 15.82 -4.46
C ILE A 247 -27.32 15.23 -5.64
N ARG A 248 -26.81 14.11 -6.19
CA ARG A 248 -27.39 13.45 -7.34
C ARG A 248 -28.75 12.86 -6.97
N ARG A 249 -29.79 13.30 -7.68
CA ARG A 249 -31.10 12.67 -7.69
C ARG A 249 -31.26 11.85 -8.96
N GLN A 250 -31.80 10.64 -8.83
CA GLN A 250 -32.12 9.78 -9.96
C GLN A 250 -33.16 8.74 -9.53
N SER A 251 -34.22 8.59 -10.34
CA SER A 251 -35.31 7.63 -10.12
C SER A 251 -36.10 7.92 -8.83
N GLN A 252 -37.21 7.21 -8.63
CA GLN A 252 -38.12 7.42 -7.50
C GLN A 252 -38.19 6.17 -6.60
N LEU A 253 -38.24 6.38 -5.27
CA LEU A 253 -38.48 5.30 -4.31
C LEU A 253 -39.96 4.91 -4.26
N GLN A 254 -40.85 5.90 -4.33
CA GLN A 254 -42.28 5.71 -4.50
C GLN A 254 -42.75 6.47 -5.75
N PRO A 255 -43.74 5.95 -6.52
CA PRO A 255 -44.15 6.55 -7.80
C PRO A 255 -44.53 8.04 -7.74
N SER A 256 -45.01 8.52 -6.59
CA SER A 256 -45.44 9.92 -6.38
C SER A 256 -44.34 10.86 -5.88
N ASP A 257 -43.17 10.34 -5.50
CA ASP A 257 -42.11 11.15 -4.90
C ASP A 257 -41.33 11.94 -5.97
N GLN A 258 -40.69 13.04 -5.56
CA GLN A 258 -39.61 13.60 -6.36
C GLN A 258 -38.46 12.59 -6.47
N GLU A 259 -37.61 12.73 -7.50
CA GLU A 259 -36.46 11.86 -7.64
C GLU A 259 -35.62 11.82 -6.36
N ALA A 260 -35.39 10.62 -5.83
CA ALA A 260 -34.69 10.42 -4.57
C ALA A 260 -33.20 10.71 -4.75
N LYS A 261 -32.53 11.16 -3.67
CA LYS A 261 -31.06 11.24 -3.68
C LYS A 261 -30.53 9.83 -3.82
N VAL A 262 -29.50 9.64 -4.64
CA VAL A 262 -29.02 8.27 -4.91
C VAL A 262 -28.48 7.59 -3.64
N LEU A 263 -28.00 8.35 -2.63
CA LEU A 263 -27.60 7.79 -1.33
C LEU A 263 -28.78 7.28 -0.47
N ASP A 264 -30.03 7.56 -0.84
CA ASP A 264 -31.21 7.07 -0.12
C ASP A 264 -31.53 5.61 -0.49
N TYR A 265 -31.04 5.12 -1.63
CA TYR A 265 -31.15 3.71 -2.00
C TYR A 265 -30.15 2.85 -1.20
N GLN A 266 -30.65 1.78 -0.58
CA GLN A 266 -29.82 0.86 0.21
C GLN A 266 -28.69 0.22 -0.60
N THR A 267 -28.86 0.05 -1.91
CA THR A 267 -27.80 -0.47 -2.79
C THR A 267 -26.66 0.53 -2.97
N GLN A 268 -26.92 1.84 -2.97
CA GLN A 268 -25.86 2.85 -2.99
C GLN A 268 -25.13 2.91 -1.64
N GLN A 269 -25.88 2.78 -0.55
CA GLN A 269 -25.33 2.68 0.81
C GLN A 269 -24.42 1.45 0.96
N GLN A 270 -24.87 0.29 0.49
CA GLN A 270 -24.10 -0.96 0.48
C GLN A 270 -22.83 -0.86 -0.35
N LYS A 271 -22.83 -0.10 -1.46
CA LYS A 271 -21.62 0.12 -2.26
C LYS A 271 -20.59 1.00 -1.53
N LEU A 272 -21.04 2.03 -0.81
CA LEU A 272 -20.16 3.10 -0.33
C LEU A 272 -19.80 3.00 1.16
N PHE A 273 -20.74 2.64 2.05
CA PHE A 273 -20.48 2.61 3.49
C PHE A 273 -19.44 1.56 3.92
N PRO A 274 -19.37 0.36 3.32
CA PRO A 274 -18.26 -0.56 3.59
C PRO A 274 -16.90 0.01 3.19
N GLN A 275 -16.82 0.80 2.12
CA GLN A 275 -15.58 1.46 1.68
C GLN A 275 -15.18 2.59 2.64
N LEU A 276 -16.16 3.31 3.18
CA LEU A 276 -15.93 4.27 4.25
C LEU A 276 -15.44 3.58 5.52
N ALA A 277 -16.12 2.52 5.96
CA ALA A 277 -15.78 1.77 7.17
C ALA A 277 -14.36 1.18 7.11
N ILE A 278 -14.00 0.54 5.99
CA ILE A 278 -12.65 -0.02 5.84
C ILE A 278 -11.57 1.07 5.76
N SER A 279 -11.87 2.25 5.22
CA SER A 279 -10.91 3.36 5.22
C SER A 279 -10.56 3.85 6.63
N TYR A 280 -11.51 3.80 7.57
CA TYR A 280 -11.25 4.07 8.99
C TYR A 280 -10.53 2.91 9.67
N ALA A 281 -10.93 1.67 9.40
CA ALA A 281 -10.25 0.48 9.93
C ALA A 281 -8.75 0.49 9.57
N PHE A 282 -8.45 0.75 8.29
CA PHE A 282 -7.08 0.88 7.80
C PHE A 282 -6.33 2.08 8.35
N HIS A 283 -7.01 3.19 8.66
CA HIS A 283 -6.37 4.33 9.31
C HIS A 283 -5.80 3.91 10.67
N PHE A 284 -6.62 3.33 11.54
CA PHE A 284 -6.19 2.90 12.88
C PHE A 284 -5.15 1.78 12.81
N LEU A 285 -5.32 0.85 11.87
CA LEU A 285 -4.35 -0.22 11.63
C LEU A 285 -2.97 0.33 11.24
N ALA A 286 -2.91 1.26 10.28
CA ALA A 286 -1.66 1.82 9.80
C ALA A 286 -1.00 2.73 10.84
N VAL A 287 -1.78 3.45 11.66
CA VAL A 287 -1.27 4.19 12.83
C VAL A 287 -0.62 3.23 13.84
N SER A 288 -1.31 2.15 14.20
CA SER A 288 -0.77 1.14 15.14
C SER A 288 0.53 0.51 14.62
N LEU A 289 0.59 0.18 13.31
CA LEU A 289 1.81 -0.32 12.69
C LEU A 289 2.95 0.71 12.72
N LEU A 290 2.65 2.00 12.48
CA LEU A 290 3.64 3.07 12.57
C LEU A 290 4.19 3.21 13.99
N GLU A 291 3.33 3.16 15.02
CA GLU A 291 3.76 3.18 16.43
C GLU A 291 4.61 1.95 16.79
N PHE A 292 4.27 0.77 16.26
CA PHE A 292 5.05 -0.44 16.43
C PHE A 292 6.43 -0.32 15.74
N PHE A 293 6.45 0.20 14.51
CA PHE A 293 7.67 0.48 13.76
C PHE A 293 8.59 1.46 14.50
N GLN A 294 8.05 2.59 14.97
CA GLN A 294 8.83 3.62 15.66
C GLN A 294 9.51 3.09 16.93
N ARG A 295 8.79 2.29 17.74
CA ARG A 295 9.35 1.62 18.92
C ARG A 295 10.43 0.62 18.56
N SER A 296 10.29 -0.05 17.42
CA SER A 296 11.21 -1.10 16.96
C SER A 296 12.46 -0.55 16.26
N TYR A 297 12.36 0.61 15.61
CA TYR A 297 13.38 1.09 14.67
C TYR A 297 14.73 1.33 15.34
N SER A 298 14.74 2.00 16.49
CA SER A 298 15.98 2.26 17.25
C SER A 298 16.66 0.97 17.70
N ALA A 299 15.89 -0.05 18.12
CA ALA A 299 16.44 -1.36 18.50
C ALA A 299 17.11 -2.05 17.30
N ILE A 300 16.47 -2.00 16.13
CA ILE A 300 17.02 -2.56 14.89
C ILE A 300 18.31 -1.85 14.47
N LEU A 301 18.36 -0.52 14.55
CA LEU A 301 19.59 0.24 14.27
C LEU A 301 20.73 -0.14 15.23
N ASN A 302 20.39 -0.47 16.47
CA ASN A 302 21.31 -0.98 17.50
C ASN A 302 21.51 -2.50 17.45
N ARG A 303 21.17 -3.14 16.32
CA ARG A 303 21.42 -4.57 16.01
C ARG A 303 20.59 -5.57 16.82
N ASP A 304 19.49 -5.13 17.44
CA ASP A 304 18.46 -6.04 17.95
C ASP A 304 17.42 -6.31 16.85
N PHE A 305 17.50 -7.51 16.28
CA PHE A 305 16.62 -7.97 15.21
C PHE A 305 15.48 -8.87 15.69
N SER A 306 15.27 -8.99 17.01
CA SER A 306 14.29 -9.91 17.60
C SER A 306 12.84 -9.61 17.15
N ILE A 307 12.52 -8.34 16.95
CA ILE A 307 11.20 -7.82 16.59
C ILE A 307 10.97 -7.75 15.07
N LEU A 308 12.04 -7.77 14.28
CA LEU A 308 12.01 -7.59 12.83
C LEU A 308 11.10 -8.62 12.11
N PRO A 309 11.03 -9.92 12.50
CA PRO A 309 10.14 -10.88 11.85
C PRO A 309 8.66 -10.53 11.95
N GLU A 310 8.19 -10.08 13.12
CA GLU A 310 6.80 -9.67 13.32
C GLU A 310 6.50 -8.37 12.57
N LEU A 311 7.36 -7.36 12.69
CA LEU A 311 7.24 -6.11 11.96
C LEU A 311 7.21 -6.33 10.45
N HIS A 312 8.06 -7.22 9.95
CA HIS A 312 8.06 -7.61 8.54
C HIS A 312 6.73 -8.25 8.15
N ALA A 313 6.25 -9.28 8.87
CA ALA A 313 5.00 -9.96 8.55
C ALA A 313 3.78 -9.00 8.58
N LEU A 314 3.70 -8.13 9.58
CA LEU A 314 2.62 -7.14 9.68
C LEU A 314 2.68 -6.13 8.53
N SER A 315 3.86 -5.55 8.27
CA SER A 315 3.99 -4.56 7.18
C SER A 315 3.69 -5.14 5.80
N THR A 316 4.07 -6.39 5.52
CA THR A 316 3.80 -7.04 4.23
C THR A 316 2.32 -7.38 4.07
N GLY A 317 1.70 -7.96 5.10
CA GLY A 317 0.27 -8.32 5.10
C GLY A 317 -0.65 -7.10 4.99
N MET A 318 -0.37 -6.06 5.79
CA MET A 318 -1.14 -4.81 5.76
C MET A 318 -1.00 -4.09 4.42
N LYS A 319 0.21 -3.99 3.85
CA LYS A 319 0.41 -3.40 2.51
C LYS A 319 -0.41 -4.15 1.46
N ALA A 320 -0.31 -5.47 1.42
CA ALA A 320 -1.02 -6.28 0.42
C ALA A 320 -2.54 -6.14 0.56
N MET A 321 -3.07 -6.19 1.78
CA MET A 321 -4.50 -6.02 2.03
C MET A 321 -4.98 -4.60 1.73
N MET A 322 -4.28 -3.58 2.22
CA MET A 322 -4.70 -2.20 2.03
C MET A 322 -4.70 -1.80 0.55
N SER A 323 -3.67 -2.16 -0.22
CA SER A 323 -3.61 -1.87 -1.65
C SER A 323 -4.76 -2.52 -2.44
N ASP A 324 -5.05 -3.79 -2.16
CA ASP A 324 -6.12 -4.53 -2.85
C ASP A 324 -7.51 -3.94 -2.53
N PHE A 325 -7.83 -3.78 -1.25
CA PHE A 325 -9.12 -3.21 -0.84
C PHE A 325 -9.27 -1.74 -1.23
N CYS A 326 -8.21 -0.93 -1.18
CA CYS A 326 -8.29 0.46 -1.65
C CYS A 326 -8.50 0.54 -3.16
N THR A 327 -7.92 -0.37 -3.95
CA THR A 327 -8.16 -0.46 -5.40
C THR A 327 -9.61 -0.82 -5.70
N GLN A 328 -10.12 -1.87 -5.06
CA GLN A 328 -11.51 -2.30 -5.23
C GLN A 328 -12.50 -1.22 -4.77
N GLY A 329 -12.21 -0.57 -3.64
CA GLY A 329 -13.05 0.48 -3.07
C GLY A 329 -13.07 1.77 -3.89
N ALA A 330 -11.92 2.20 -4.43
CA ALA A 330 -11.85 3.35 -5.32
C ALA A 330 -12.64 3.10 -6.61
N GLU A 331 -12.54 1.90 -7.19
CA GLU A 331 -13.31 1.51 -8.37
C GLU A 331 -14.82 1.39 -8.06
N MET A 332 -15.18 0.93 -6.87
CA MET A 332 -16.57 0.93 -6.40
C MET A 332 -17.13 2.37 -6.31
N CYS A 333 -16.35 3.30 -5.75
CA CYS A 333 -16.69 4.73 -5.68
C CYS A 333 -16.84 5.35 -7.08
N ARG A 334 -15.96 4.99 -8.03
CA ARG A 334 -16.05 5.40 -9.43
C ARG A 334 -17.36 4.96 -10.07
N ARG A 335 -17.71 3.68 -9.94
CA ARG A 335 -18.96 3.11 -10.49
C ARG A 335 -20.19 3.69 -9.81
N ALA A 336 -20.13 3.99 -8.52
CA ALA A 336 -21.22 4.63 -7.77
C ALA A 336 -21.57 6.04 -8.27
N CYS A 337 -20.66 6.70 -8.99
CA CYS A 337 -20.88 8.02 -9.61
C CYS A 337 -21.43 7.94 -11.05
N GLY A 338 -21.76 6.74 -11.55
CA GLY A 338 -22.32 6.54 -12.89
C GLY A 338 -21.41 7.05 -14.01
N GLY A 339 -22.01 7.56 -15.09
CA GLY A 339 -21.27 8.08 -16.24
C GLY A 339 -20.32 9.23 -15.90
N HIS A 340 -20.70 10.12 -14.97
CA HIS A 340 -19.83 11.23 -14.54
C HIS A 340 -18.56 10.73 -13.84
N GLY A 341 -18.62 9.59 -13.15
CA GLY A 341 -17.45 8.95 -12.55
C GLY A 341 -16.41 8.44 -13.55
N TYR A 342 -16.76 8.30 -14.84
CA TYR A 342 -15.80 7.94 -15.89
C TYR A 342 -15.02 9.15 -16.42
N SER A 343 -15.53 10.37 -16.22
CA SER A 343 -14.85 11.59 -16.63
C SER A 343 -13.62 11.86 -15.75
N LYS A 344 -12.51 12.30 -16.35
CA LYS A 344 -11.32 12.77 -15.60
C LYS A 344 -11.65 14.00 -14.72
N LEU A 345 -12.70 14.76 -15.04
CA LEU A 345 -13.18 15.87 -14.19
C LEU A 345 -13.77 15.41 -12.85
N SER A 346 -14.12 14.12 -12.72
CA SER A 346 -14.51 13.55 -11.44
C SER A 346 -13.31 13.26 -10.52
N GLY A 347 -12.09 13.26 -11.04
CA GLY A 347 -10.89 12.84 -10.31
C GLY A 347 -10.78 11.32 -10.05
N LEU A 348 -11.89 10.59 -10.02
CA LEU A 348 -11.95 9.17 -9.66
C LEU A 348 -11.11 8.26 -10.56
N PRO A 349 -11.10 8.41 -11.91
CA PRO A 349 -10.25 7.57 -12.76
C PRO A 349 -8.78 7.62 -12.38
N SER A 350 -8.25 8.82 -12.05
CA SER A 350 -6.86 8.99 -11.64
C SER A 350 -6.57 8.41 -10.26
N LEU A 351 -7.54 8.43 -9.34
CA LEU A 351 -7.39 7.77 -8.03
C LEU A 351 -7.30 6.25 -8.20
N VAL A 352 -8.16 5.66 -9.04
CA VAL A 352 -8.17 4.21 -9.34
C VAL A 352 -6.86 3.76 -9.98
N THR A 353 -6.40 4.46 -11.00
CA THR A 353 -5.17 4.10 -11.72
C THR A 353 -3.95 4.21 -10.81
N LYS A 354 -3.84 5.26 -9.99
CA LYS A 354 -2.74 5.40 -9.01
C LYS A 354 -2.71 4.32 -7.96
N VAL A 355 -3.85 4.04 -7.30
CA VAL A 355 -3.87 3.04 -6.22
C VAL A 355 -3.58 1.64 -6.75
N SER A 356 -3.98 1.34 -7.99
CA SER A 356 -3.73 0.03 -8.60
C SER A 356 -2.24 -0.32 -8.71
N ALA A 357 -1.37 0.66 -8.96
CA ALA A 357 0.08 0.44 -8.99
C ALA A 357 0.63 -0.05 -7.64
N SER A 358 -0.01 0.33 -6.52
CA SER A 358 0.41 -0.07 -5.18
C SER A 358 0.19 -1.57 -4.89
N CYS A 359 -0.55 -2.28 -5.74
CA CYS A 359 -0.65 -3.74 -5.67
C CYS A 359 0.62 -4.45 -6.20
N THR A 360 1.50 -3.71 -6.89
CA THR A 360 2.70 -4.24 -7.57
C THR A 360 3.99 -3.73 -6.98
N TYR A 361 4.15 -2.40 -6.82
CA TYR A 361 5.38 -1.85 -6.23
C TYR A 361 5.47 -2.16 -4.74
N GLU A 362 6.69 -2.09 -4.17
CA GLU A 362 6.95 -2.41 -2.75
C GLU A 362 6.49 -3.84 -2.37
N GLY A 363 6.58 -4.75 -3.34
CA GLY A 363 6.28 -6.18 -3.23
C GLY A 363 4.94 -6.56 -3.85
N GLU A 364 4.95 -7.54 -4.75
CA GLU A 364 3.72 -8.08 -5.33
C GLU A 364 2.85 -8.73 -4.24
N ASN A 365 1.56 -8.40 -4.23
CA ASN A 365 0.66 -8.70 -3.12
C ASN A 365 0.58 -10.20 -2.78
N THR A 366 0.53 -11.08 -3.79
CA THR A 366 0.49 -12.53 -3.56
C THR A 366 1.76 -13.00 -2.86
N VAL A 367 2.93 -12.55 -3.32
CA VAL A 367 4.21 -12.88 -2.69
C VAL A 367 4.30 -12.36 -1.27
N LEU A 368 3.80 -11.14 -1.00
CA LEU A 368 3.76 -10.57 0.34
C LEU A 368 2.87 -11.39 1.28
N TYR A 369 1.70 -11.83 0.84
CA TYR A 369 0.88 -12.75 1.63
C TYR A 369 1.58 -14.09 1.88
N LEU A 370 2.34 -14.63 0.92
CA LEU A 370 3.13 -15.84 1.14
C LEU A 370 4.27 -15.64 2.16
N GLN A 371 4.79 -14.41 2.31
CA GLN A 371 5.72 -14.08 3.40
C GLN A 371 5.00 -14.09 4.77
N VAL A 372 3.77 -13.57 4.84
CA VAL A 372 2.93 -13.69 6.04
C VAL A 372 2.64 -15.15 6.34
N ALA A 373 2.28 -15.96 5.34
CA ALA A 373 2.00 -17.37 5.53
C ALA A 373 3.20 -18.13 6.13
N ARG A 374 4.43 -17.86 5.68
CA ARG A 374 5.65 -18.43 6.30
C ARG A 374 5.77 -18.07 7.78
N PHE A 375 5.49 -16.81 8.13
CA PHE A 375 5.47 -16.36 9.52
C PHE A 375 4.39 -17.09 10.33
N LEU A 376 3.17 -17.25 9.79
CA LEU A 376 2.07 -17.94 10.45
C LEU A 376 2.34 -19.43 10.64
N VAL A 377 2.80 -20.14 9.61
CA VAL A 377 3.13 -21.57 9.66
C VAL A 377 4.20 -21.81 10.72
N LYS A 378 5.26 -20.98 10.74
CA LYS A 378 6.34 -21.09 11.73
C LYS A 378 5.81 -20.95 13.17
N ASN A 379 5.00 -19.92 13.43
CA ASN A 379 4.48 -19.66 14.77
C ASN A 379 3.44 -20.71 15.18
N TYR A 380 2.60 -21.19 14.27
CA TYR A 380 1.65 -22.26 14.54
C TYR A 380 2.37 -23.58 14.88
N LEU A 381 3.40 -23.97 14.13
CA LEU A 381 4.19 -25.16 14.44
C LEU A 381 4.87 -25.06 15.82
N GLN A 382 5.28 -23.86 16.22
CA GLN A 382 5.83 -23.61 17.56
C GLN A 382 4.82 -23.89 18.67
N THR A 383 3.52 -23.67 18.45
CA THR A 383 2.47 -23.98 19.45
C THR A 383 2.22 -25.48 19.59
N GLN A 384 2.65 -26.30 18.61
CA GLN A 384 2.50 -27.75 18.63
C GLN A 384 3.68 -28.47 19.28
N MET A 385 4.78 -27.77 19.61
CA MET A 385 5.95 -28.39 20.22
C MET A 385 5.69 -28.75 21.69
N SER A 386 6.11 -29.95 22.11
CA SER A 386 5.94 -30.41 23.49
C SER A 386 6.64 -29.49 24.49
N PRO A 387 6.00 -29.16 25.64
CA PRO A 387 6.62 -28.36 26.68
C PRO A 387 7.90 -29.06 27.20
N GLY A 388 9.07 -28.48 26.91
CA GLY A 388 10.38 -29.01 27.31
C GLY A 388 11.41 -29.21 26.18
N SER A 389 11.04 -29.04 24.91
CA SER A 389 11.92 -29.32 23.76
C SER A 389 12.75 -28.12 23.23
N ALA A 390 12.52 -26.90 23.75
CA ALA A 390 13.30 -25.68 23.50
C ALA A 390 12.91 -24.60 24.52
N PRO A 391 13.68 -23.50 24.73
CA PRO A 391 13.17 -22.35 25.48
C PRO A 391 11.89 -21.86 24.79
N GLN A 392 10.76 -21.97 25.49
CA GLN A 392 9.43 -21.65 25.00
C GLN A 392 9.35 -20.14 24.76
N ARG A 393 9.75 -19.69 23.57
CA ARG A 393 9.68 -18.28 23.19
C ARG A 393 8.20 -17.90 23.12
N SER A 394 7.80 -16.87 23.84
CA SER A 394 6.43 -16.36 23.77
C SER A 394 6.07 -16.04 22.32
N LEU A 395 4.84 -16.37 21.93
CA LEU A 395 4.33 -16.00 20.62
C LEU A 395 4.32 -14.46 20.49
N PRO A 396 4.64 -13.93 19.30
CA PRO A 396 4.44 -12.51 19.02
C PRO A 396 2.97 -12.09 19.26
N PRO A 397 2.70 -10.88 19.78
CA PRO A 397 1.34 -10.42 20.08
C PRO A 397 0.36 -10.53 18.91
N SER A 398 0.81 -10.32 17.68
CA SER A 398 -0.02 -10.45 16.46
C SER A 398 -0.60 -11.84 16.25
N VAL A 399 0.06 -12.88 16.77
CA VAL A 399 -0.32 -14.30 16.60
C VAL A 399 -0.63 -15.00 17.92
N ALA A 400 -0.75 -14.26 19.02
CA ALA A 400 -1.06 -14.81 20.34
C ALA A 400 -2.38 -15.61 20.36
N TYR A 401 -3.33 -15.25 19.49
CA TYR A 401 -4.61 -15.95 19.34
C TYR A 401 -4.46 -17.42 18.90
N LEU A 402 -3.33 -17.81 18.30
CA LEU A 402 -3.05 -19.20 17.92
C LEU A 402 -2.91 -20.13 19.13
N ALA A 403 -2.62 -19.59 20.31
CA ALA A 403 -2.53 -20.34 21.56
C ALA A 403 -3.75 -20.13 22.48
N ALA A 404 -4.71 -19.28 22.09
CA ALA A 404 -5.88 -18.98 22.91
C ALA A 404 -6.91 -20.12 22.85
N PRO A 405 -7.74 -20.31 23.91
CA PRO A 405 -8.85 -21.25 23.87
C PRO A 405 -9.82 -20.93 22.73
N VAL A 406 -10.15 -21.93 21.92
CA VAL A 406 -11.04 -21.78 20.77
C VAL A 406 -12.49 -22.00 21.21
N LEU A 407 -13.37 -21.02 20.97
CA LEU A 407 -14.80 -21.23 21.10
C LEU A 407 -15.28 -22.16 19.98
N ALA A 408 -15.95 -23.25 20.34
CA ALA A 408 -16.46 -24.21 19.35
C ALA A 408 -17.60 -23.65 18.48
N ARG A 409 -18.38 -22.70 19.01
CA ARG A 409 -19.56 -22.11 18.38
C ARG A 409 -19.68 -20.63 18.75
N CYS A 410 -20.28 -19.85 17.86
CA CYS A 410 -20.62 -18.47 18.13
C CYS A 410 -21.77 -18.39 19.16
N PRO A 411 -21.64 -17.56 20.20
CA PRO A 411 -22.67 -17.46 21.24
C PRO A 411 -23.87 -16.59 20.85
N ALA A 412 -23.84 -15.87 19.71
CA ALA A 412 -24.88 -14.94 19.30
C ALA A 412 -26.27 -15.60 19.22
N GLN A 413 -27.27 -14.97 19.83
CA GLN A 413 -28.67 -15.40 19.83
C GLN A 413 -29.61 -14.40 19.13
N ARG A 414 -29.15 -13.16 18.93
CA ARG A 414 -29.92 -12.07 18.30
C ARG A 414 -29.00 -11.18 17.47
N ALA A 415 -29.59 -10.45 16.52
CA ALA A 415 -28.86 -9.52 15.64
C ALA A 415 -28.03 -8.49 16.41
N ALA A 416 -28.53 -7.99 17.55
CA ALA A 416 -27.82 -7.03 18.40
C ALA A 416 -26.49 -7.56 18.96
N ASP A 417 -26.32 -8.88 19.11
CA ASP A 417 -25.06 -9.46 19.62
C ASP A 417 -23.92 -9.29 18.60
N PHE A 418 -24.22 -9.16 17.30
CA PHE A 418 -23.22 -8.85 16.27
C PHE A 418 -22.70 -7.41 16.32
N LEU A 419 -23.36 -6.54 17.10
CA LEU A 419 -22.90 -5.19 17.40
C LEU A 419 -21.98 -5.19 18.64
N CYS A 420 -21.29 -6.29 18.94
CA CYS A 420 -20.37 -6.44 20.06
C CYS A 420 -18.96 -6.70 19.52
N PRO A 421 -17.98 -5.79 19.73
CA PRO A 421 -16.63 -5.95 19.17
C PRO A 421 -15.91 -7.24 19.53
N GLU A 422 -16.10 -7.71 20.74
CA GLU A 422 -15.52 -8.93 21.27
C GLU A 422 -16.00 -10.15 20.49
N LEU A 423 -17.28 -10.16 20.08
CA LEU A 423 -17.89 -11.29 19.38
C LEU A 423 -17.30 -11.47 17.98
N TYR A 424 -17.27 -10.41 17.16
CA TYR A 424 -16.73 -10.52 15.81
C TYR A 424 -15.21 -10.64 15.80
N THR A 425 -14.51 -10.09 16.80
CA THR A 425 -13.05 -10.25 16.93
C THR A 425 -12.72 -11.71 17.24
N THR A 426 -13.48 -12.35 18.13
CA THR A 426 -13.35 -13.78 18.43
C THR A 426 -13.72 -14.66 17.23
N ALA A 427 -14.77 -14.30 16.49
CA ALA A 427 -15.15 -15.02 15.27
C ALA A 427 -14.04 -14.99 14.21
N TRP A 428 -13.41 -13.83 14.00
CA TRP A 428 -12.28 -13.70 13.07
C TRP A 428 -11.02 -14.42 13.56
N ALA A 429 -10.74 -14.38 14.87
CA ALA A 429 -9.65 -15.14 15.47
C ALA A 429 -9.82 -16.66 15.23
N HIS A 430 -11.05 -17.17 15.43
CA HIS A 430 -11.41 -18.55 15.18
C HIS A 430 -11.15 -18.96 13.73
N VAL A 431 -11.70 -18.22 12.77
CA VAL A 431 -11.52 -18.51 11.34
C VAL A 431 -10.04 -18.44 10.94
N ALA A 432 -9.31 -17.42 11.39
CA ALA A 432 -7.89 -17.28 11.09
C ALA A 432 -7.06 -18.44 11.68
N ALA A 433 -7.38 -18.90 12.90
CA ALA A 433 -6.71 -20.02 13.55
C ALA A 433 -7.04 -21.36 12.88
N ARG A 434 -8.30 -21.57 12.49
CA ARG A 434 -8.72 -22.76 11.74
C ARG A 434 -8.02 -22.85 10.39
N LEU A 435 -8.03 -21.76 9.60
CA LEU A 435 -7.43 -21.77 8.27
C LEU A 435 -5.92 -22.01 8.30
N ILE A 436 -5.19 -21.48 9.29
CA ILE A 436 -3.76 -21.81 9.42
C ILE A 436 -3.54 -23.26 9.87
N LYS A 437 -4.39 -23.79 10.76
CA LYS A 437 -4.34 -25.19 11.16
C LYS A 437 -4.55 -26.11 9.96
N ASP A 438 -5.59 -25.87 9.16
CA ASP A 438 -5.89 -26.63 7.95
C ASP A 438 -4.71 -26.53 6.98
N SER A 439 -4.19 -25.33 6.78
CA SER A 439 -3.03 -25.06 5.92
C SER A 439 -1.76 -25.82 6.33
N VAL A 440 -1.46 -25.88 7.63
CA VAL A 440 -0.31 -26.64 8.16
C VAL A 440 -0.56 -28.14 8.08
N HIS A 441 -1.79 -28.60 8.33
CA HIS A 441 -2.14 -30.01 8.21
C HIS A 441 -1.89 -30.54 6.80
N HIS A 442 -2.37 -29.85 5.76
CA HIS A 442 -2.13 -30.22 4.38
C HIS A 442 -0.63 -30.24 4.03
N LEU A 443 0.13 -29.25 4.50
CA LEU A 443 1.59 -29.22 4.31
C LEU A 443 2.26 -30.45 4.93
N GLN A 444 1.90 -30.78 6.18
CA GLN A 444 2.44 -31.95 6.88
C GLN A 444 2.05 -33.26 6.21
N THR A 445 0.81 -33.40 5.73
CA THR A 445 0.35 -34.59 5.00
C THR A 445 1.17 -34.83 3.75
N LEU A 446 1.44 -33.80 2.94
CA LEU A 446 2.26 -33.92 1.74
C LEU A 446 3.71 -34.31 2.06
N THR A 447 4.32 -33.67 3.06
CA THR A 447 5.67 -34.02 3.51
C THR A 447 5.73 -35.46 4.03
N GLN A 448 4.72 -35.90 4.77
CA GLN A 448 4.62 -37.29 5.27
C GLN A 448 4.40 -38.30 4.14
N SER A 449 3.76 -37.91 3.03
CA SER A 449 3.64 -38.75 1.83
C SER A 449 4.92 -38.81 0.97
N GLY A 450 6.01 -38.16 1.41
CA GLY A 450 7.31 -38.23 0.75
C GLY A 450 7.59 -37.10 -0.26
N ALA A 451 6.72 -36.09 -0.36
CA ALA A 451 7.00 -34.92 -1.20
C ALA A 451 8.15 -34.10 -0.61
N ASP A 452 9.01 -33.55 -1.49
CA ASP A 452 10.04 -32.60 -1.09
C ASP A 452 9.41 -31.36 -0.42
N GLN A 453 10.12 -30.75 0.54
CA GLN A 453 9.59 -29.62 1.31
C GLN A 453 9.22 -28.42 0.42
N HIS A 454 10.00 -28.13 -0.61
CA HIS A 454 9.72 -27.02 -1.51
C HIS A 454 8.53 -27.31 -2.43
N GLU A 455 8.41 -28.56 -2.86
CA GLU A 455 7.27 -29.01 -3.66
C GLU A 455 5.98 -28.99 -2.83
N ALA A 456 6.00 -29.58 -1.63
CA ALA A 456 4.87 -29.57 -0.71
C ALA A 456 4.42 -28.14 -0.38
N TRP A 457 5.37 -27.22 -0.11
CA TRP A 457 5.06 -25.81 0.09
C TRP A 457 4.38 -25.18 -1.13
N ASN A 458 4.87 -25.45 -2.34
CA ASN A 458 4.28 -24.92 -3.56
C ASN A 458 2.85 -25.42 -3.76
N GLN A 459 2.61 -26.71 -3.54
CA GLN A 459 1.30 -27.36 -3.66
C GLN A 459 0.28 -26.83 -2.62
N THR A 460 0.73 -26.21 -1.54
CA THR A 460 -0.12 -25.62 -0.49
C THR A 460 -0.18 -24.08 -0.52
N THR A 461 0.40 -23.42 -1.51
CA THR A 461 0.45 -21.94 -1.57
C THR A 461 -0.93 -21.27 -1.59
N VAL A 462 -1.94 -21.89 -2.22
CA VAL A 462 -3.31 -21.34 -2.29
C VAL A 462 -3.97 -21.31 -0.90
N ILE A 463 -3.84 -22.40 -0.13
CA ILE A 463 -4.38 -22.46 1.24
C ILE A 463 -3.56 -21.62 2.23
N HIS A 464 -2.24 -21.52 2.02
CA HIS A 464 -1.37 -20.58 2.75
C HIS A 464 -1.81 -19.13 2.55
N LEU A 465 -2.13 -18.76 1.30
CA LEU A 465 -2.62 -17.43 0.94
C LEU A 465 -3.96 -17.11 1.62
N GLN A 466 -4.89 -18.06 1.66
CA GLN A 466 -6.18 -17.89 2.34
C GLN A 466 -6.00 -17.66 3.86
N ALA A 467 -5.15 -18.47 4.51
CA ALA A 467 -4.84 -18.29 5.93
C ALA A 467 -4.18 -16.92 6.22
N ALA A 468 -3.26 -16.47 5.36
CA ALA A 468 -2.63 -15.15 5.48
C ALA A 468 -3.64 -14.00 5.35
N LYS A 469 -4.58 -14.09 4.40
CA LYS A 469 -5.65 -13.09 4.23
C LYS A 469 -6.57 -13.04 5.45
N ALA A 470 -6.99 -14.18 5.96
CA ALA A 470 -7.84 -14.26 7.16
C ALA A 470 -7.13 -13.69 8.40
N HIS A 471 -5.84 -13.97 8.58
CA HIS A 471 -5.03 -13.36 9.63
C HIS A 471 -4.99 -11.83 9.52
N CYS A 472 -4.70 -11.28 8.33
CA CYS A 472 -4.66 -9.84 8.14
C CYS A 472 -6.02 -9.18 8.42
N TYR A 473 -7.13 -9.86 8.09
CA TYR A 473 -8.48 -9.35 8.35
C TYR A 473 -8.79 -9.35 9.85
N TYR A 474 -8.43 -10.44 10.54
CA TYR A 474 -8.49 -10.50 12.01
C TYR A 474 -7.71 -9.35 12.67
N VAL A 475 -6.45 -9.13 12.27
CA VAL A 475 -5.62 -8.04 12.82
C VAL A 475 -6.26 -6.67 12.56
N THR A 476 -6.89 -6.48 11.40
CA THR A 476 -7.60 -5.23 11.07
C THR A 476 -8.81 -5.01 11.98
N VAL A 477 -9.64 -6.04 12.16
CA VAL A 477 -10.84 -5.99 13.00
C VAL A 477 -10.46 -5.76 14.47
N LYS A 478 -9.49 -6.53 14.98
CA LYS A 478 -8.95 -6.37 16.33
C LYS A 478 -8.39 -4.97 16.55
N GLY A 479 -7.55 -4.48 15.63
CA GLY A 479 -6.93 -3.17 15.74
C GLY A 479 -7.95 -2.03 15.74
N PHE A 480 -9.05 -2.17 15.00
CA PHE A 480 -10.13 -1.18 15.05
C PHE A 480 -10.91 -1.26 16.37
N ALA A 481 -11.20 -2.46 16.88
CA ALA A 481 -11.84 -2.62 18.20
C ALA A 481 -10.99 -1.99 19.33
N GLU A 482 -9.68 -2.29 19.36
CA GLU A 482 -8.73 -1.70 20.32
C GLU A 482 -8.62 -0.17 20.18
N ALA A 483 -8.77 0.37 18.96
CA ALA A 483 -8.79 1.81 18.76
C ALA A 483 -10.04 2.47 19.35
N LEU A 484 -11.19 1.78 19.39
CA LEU A 484 -12.39 2.29 20.04
C LEU A 484 -12.21 2.40 21.54
N GLU A 485 -11.51 1.45 22.18
CA GLU A 485 -11.24 1.48 23.62
C GLU A 485 -10.46 2.74 24.02
N LYS A 486 -9.52 3.18 23.17
CA LYS A 486 -8.74 4.42 23.38
C LYS A 486 -9.57 5.71 23.31
N LEU A 487 -10.82 5.64 22.87
CA LEU A 487 -11.74 6.78 22.71
C LEU A 487 -12.80 6.85 23.81
N GLU A 488 -12.57 6.19 24.95
CA GLU A 488 -13.49 6.18 26.12
C GLU A 488 -13.89 7.59 26.60
N ASN A 489 -13.02 8.59 26.43
CA ASN A 489 -13.28 9.97 26.83
C ASN A 489 -14.04 10.80 25.78
N GLU A 490 -14.35 10.22 24.62
CA GLU A 490 -15.00 10.89 23.47
C GLU A 490 -16.24 10.08 23.02
N PRO A 491 -17.27 9.91 23.87
CA PRO A 491 -18.33 8.91 23.68
C PRO A 491 -19.15 9.11 22.39
N ALA A 492 -19.37 10.36 21.97
CA ALA A 492 -20.09 10.64 20.72
C ALA A 492 -19.31 10.17 19.49
N ILE A 493 -17.99 10.40 19.47
CA ILE A 493 -17.10 9.96 18.40
C ILE A 493 -16.97 8.45 18.42
N GLN A 494 -16.73 7.88 19.60
CA GLN A 494 -16.62 6.43 19.81
C GLN A 494 -17.87 5.73 19.28
N GLN A 495 -19.07 6.24 19.56
CA GLN A 495 -20.32 5.64 19.10
C GLN A 495 -20.46 5.63 17.57
N VAL A 496 -20.04 6.70 16.88
CA VAL A 496 -20.11 6.76 15.41
C VAL A 496 -19.05 5.84 14.79
N LEU A 497 -17.82 5.86 15.30
CA LEU A 497 -16.76 4.98 14.82
C LEU A 497 -17.04 3.51 15.11
N LYS A 498 -17.71 3.22 16.22
CA LYS A 498 -18.17 1.87 16.55
C LYS A 498 -19.11 1.34 15.47
N ARG A 499 -20.05 2.14 14.96
CA ARG A 499 -20.92 1.71 13.84
C ARG A 499 -20.12 1.35 12.60
N LEU A 500 -19.05 2.09 12.29
CA LEU A 500 -18.14 1.74 11.19
C LEU A 500 -17.35 0.47 11.47
N CYS A 501 -16.89 0.27 12.71
CA CYS A 501 -16.20 -0.95 13.13
C CYS A 501 -17.11 -2.18 13.01
N ASP A 502 -18.33 -2.10 13.55
CA ASP A 502 -19.36 -3.13 13.43
C ASP A 502 -19.65 -3.42 11.94
N LEU A 503 -19.85 -2.38 11.12
CA LEU A 503 -20.12 -2.54 9.69
C LEU A 503 -18.97 -3.26 8.96
N HIS A 504 -17.72 -2.87 9.22
CA HIS A 504 -16.54 -3.48 8.58
C HIS A 504 -16.41 -4.97 8.95
N ALA A 505 -16.57 -5.30 10.24
CA ALA A 505 -16.46 -6.66 10.72
C ALA A 505 -17.58 -7.55 10.17
N ILE A 506 -18.83 -7.09 10.23
CA ILE A 506 -20.00 -7.83 9.73
C ILE A 506 -19.95 -7.95 8.20
N HIS A 507 -19.55 -6.90 7.47
CA HIS A 507 -19.36 -6.97 6.03
C HIS A 507 -18.38 -8.07 5.64
N GLY A 508 -17.27 -8.18 6.37
CA GLY A 508 -16.29 -9.24 6.18
C GLY A 508 -16.88 -10.63 6.44
N ILE A 509 -17.65 -10.80 7.52
CA ILE A 509 -18.32 -12.07 7.86
C ILE A 509 -19.29 -12.48 6.73
N LEU A 510 -20.11 -11.55 6.24
CA LEU A 510 -21.09 -11.84 5.19
C LEU A 510 -20.42 -12.14 3.84
N THR A 511 -19.31 -11.47 3.53
CA THR A 511 -18.56 -11.71 2.29
C THR A 511 -17.82 -13.05 2.30
N ASN A 512 -17.41 -13.52 3.48
CA ASN A 512 -16.64 -14.76 3.66
C ASN A 512 -17.44 -15.81 4.44
N SER A 513 -18.78 -15.81 4.34
CA SER A 513 -19.65 -16.61 5.21
C SER A 513 -19.34 -18.11 5.17
N GLY A 514 -18.86 -18.62 4.03
CA GLY A 514 -18.43 -20.01 3.87
C GLY A 514 -17.36 -20.42 4.89
N ASP A 515 -16.41 -19.54 5.22
CA ASP A 515 -15.35 -19.84 6.18
C ASP A 515 -15.84 -19.95 7.62
N PHE A 516 -16.94 -19.25 7.96
CA PHE A 516 -17.58 -19.29 9.28
C PHE A 516 -18.58 -20.44 9.41
N LEU A 517 -19.16 -20.88 8.29
CA LEU A 517 -20.11 -22.00 8.23
C LEU A 517 -19.40 -23.36 8.15
N HIS A 518 -18.17 -23.40 7.63
CA HIS A 518 -17.42 -24.62 7.30
C HIS A 518 -17.35 -25.63 8.45
N ASP A 519 -17.02 -25.17 9.67
CA ASP A 519 -16.98 -26.00 10.87
C ASP A 519 -18.17 -25.75 11.80
N SER A 520 -19.22 -25.10 11.28
CA SER A 520 -20.42 -24.67 11.98
C SER A 520 -20.17 -23.70 13.14
N PHE A 521 -19.08 -22.92 13.11
CA PHE A 521 -18.90 -21.86 14.09
C PHE A 521 -20.07 -20.87 14.09
N LEU A 522 -20.49 -20.42 12.90
CA LEU A 522 -21.79 -19.79 12.68
C LEU A 522 -22.78 -20.81 12.11
N SER A 523 -24.05 -20.64 12.46
CA SER A 523 -25.20 -21.28 11.80
C SER A 523 -25.78 -20.37 10.71
N GLY A 524 -26.58 -20.94 9.79
CA GLY A 524 -27.32 -20.15 8.80
C GLY A 524 -28.20 -19.07 9.43
N ALA A 525 -28.88 -19.39 10.54
CA ALA A 525 -29.69 -18.43 11.29
C ALA A 525 -28.85 -17.26 11.86
N GLN A 526 -27.63 -17.53 12.34
CA GLN A 526 -26.73 -16.47 12.81
C GLN A 526 -26.19 -15.61 11.66
N VAL A 527 -26.00 -16.18 10.46
CA VAL A 527 -25.68 -15.39 9.26
C VAL A 527 -26.85 -14.46 8.90
N ASP A 528 -28.09 -14.91 9.04
CA ASP A 528 -29.27 -14.05 8.84
C ASP A 528 -29.35 -12.94 9.90
N MET A 529 -29.05 -13.24 11.17
CA MET A 529 -28.94 -12.23 12.23
C MET A 529 -27.87 -11.17 11.92
N ALA A 530 -26.70 -11.60 11.46
CA ALA A 530 -25.63 -10.70 11.04
C ALA A 530 -26.07 -9.82 9.84
N ARG A 531 -26.83 -10.38 8.89
CA ARG A 531 -27.39 -9.63 7.77
C ARG A 531 -28.40 -8.58 8.21
N THR A 532 -29.26 -8.90 9.18
CA THR A 532 -30.19 -7.92 9.76
C THR A 532 -29.42 -6.75 10.39
N ALA A 533 -28.45 -7.04 11.26
CA ALA A 533 -27.60 -6.01 11.87
C ALA A 533 -26.85 -5.16 10.83
N TYR A 534 -26.36 -5.78 9.76
CA TYR A 534 -25.71 -5.08 8.65
C TYR A 534 -26.63 -4.07 7.96
N LEU A 535 -27.86 -4.47 7.63
CA LEU A 535 -28.81 -3.60 6.93
C LEU A 535 -29.25 -2.43 7.83
N ASP A 536 -29.43 -2.67 9.13
CA ASP A 536 -29.76 -1.62 10.11
C ASP A 536 -28.62 -0.59 10.24
N LEU A 537 -27.36 -1.05 10.23
CA LEU A 537 -26.18 -0.18 10.28
C LEU A 537 -26.09 0.76 9.07
N LEU A 538 -26.48 0.32 7.86
CA LEU A 538 -26.49 1.19 6.68
C LEU A 538 -27.39 2.42 6.91
N CYS A 539 -28.58 2.21 7.46
CA CYS A 539 -29.52 3.28 7.78
C CYS A 539 -28.99 4.25 8.85
N LEU A 540 -28.25 3.74 9.83
CA LEU A 540 -27.64 4.57 10.87
C LEU A 540 -26.48 5.41 10.34
N ILE A 541 -25.56 4.79 9.60
CA ILE A 541 -24.36 5.46 9.04
C ILE A 541 -24.74 6.50 8.00
N ARG A 542 -25.84 6.31 7.28
CA ARG A 542 -26.38 7.29 6.32
C ARG A 542 -26.55 8.69 6.90
N LYS A 543 -26.87 8.81 8.20
CA LYS A 543 -27.08 10.09 8.89
C LYS A 543 -25.77 10.87 9.07
N ASP A 544 -24.68 10.14 9.28
CA ASP A 544 -23.36 10.68 9.60
C ASP A 544 -22.40 10.66 8.39
N ALA A 545 -22.82 10.10 7.24
CA ALA A 545 -21.96 9.82 6.09
C ALA A 545 -21.15 11.03 5.60
N ILE A 546 -21.76 12.22 5.51
CA ILE A 546 -21.06 13.44 5.09
C ILE A 546 -20.10 13.94 6.15
N LEU A 547 -20.50 13.92 7.43
CA LEU A 547 -19.64 14.32 8.54
C LEU A 547 -18.39 13.43 8.64
N LEU A 548 -18.57 12.12 8.44
CA LEU A 548 -17.48 11.15 8.38
C LEU A 548 -16.54 11.43 7.20
N THR A 549 -17.06 11.74 6.01
CA THR A 549 -16.18 12.09 4.89
C THR A 549 -15.50 13.45 5.05
N ASP A 550 -16.18 14.43 5.64
CA ASP A 550 -15.61 15.75 5.90
C ASP A 550 -14.54 15.71 7.00
N ALA A 551 -14.62 14.75 7.92
CA ALA A 551 -13.59 14.51 8.94
C ALA A 551 -12.22 14.14 8.33
N PHE A 552 -12.15 13.70 7.07
CA PHE A 552 -10.87 13.52 6.36
C PHE A 552 -10.17 14.83 6.02
N ASP A 553 -10.89 15.94 6.03
CA ASP A 553 -10.36 17.30 5.89
C ASP A 553 -9.55 17.51 4.59
N PHE A 554 -10.07 16.98 3.46
CA PHE A 554 -9.51 17.26 2.14
C PHE A 554 -10.11 18.54 1.55
N THR A 555 -9.24 19.43 1.11
CA THR A 555 -9.62 20.62 0.34
C THR A 555 -10.07 20.24 -1.08
N ASP A 556 -10.90 21.08 -1.70
CA ASP A 556 -11.32 20.92 -3.10
C ASP A 556 -10.11 20.85 -4.06
N GLN A 557 -9.05 21.60 -3.77
CA GLN A 557 -7.79 21.56 -4.54
C GLN A 557 -7.12 20.19 -4.46
N CYS A 558 -7.07 19.59 -3.27
CA CYS A 558 -6.47 18.27 -3.05
C CYS A 558 -7.30 17.11 -3.65
N LEU A 559 -8.62 17.24 -3.63
CA LEU A 559 -9.54 16.29 -4.28
C LEU A 559 -9.45 16.39 -5.80
N ASN A 560 -9.23 17.60 -6.33
CA ASN A 560 -9.18 17.89 -7.76
C ASN A 560 -10.37 17.26 -8.52
N SER A 561 -11.58 17.48 -8.00
CA SER A 561 -12.80 16.84 -8.47
C SER A 561 -13.95 17.83 -8.53
N ALA A 562 -14.64 17.88 -9.67
CA ALA A 562 -15.88 18.64 -9.80
C ALA A 562 -17.03 17.99 -9.01
N LEU A 563 -17.01 16.66 -8.86
CA LEU A 563 -18.08 15.91 -8.19
C LEU A 563 -17.95 15.94 -6.65
N GLY A 564 -16.72 16.06 -6.15
CA GLY A 564 -16.41 16.04 -4.71
C GLY A 564 -16.34 17.42 -4.07
N CYS A 565 -16.89 18.46 -4.70
CA CYS A 565 -16.78 19.82 -4.19
C CYS A 565 -17.46 20.00 -2.83
N TYR A 566 -16.81 20.73 -1.94
CA TYR A 566 -17.29 20.95 -0.57
C TYR A 566 -18.64 21.70 -0.51
N ASP A 567 -18.84 22.67 -1.40
CA ASP A 567 -20.06 23.48 -1.51
C ASP A 567 -21.25 22.73 -2.13
N GLY A 568 -21.02 21.54 -2.69
CA GLY A 568 -22.03 20.76 -3.42
C GLY A 568 -22.47 21.33 -4.77
N ASN A 569 -21.81 22.37 -5.29
CA ASN A 569 -22.13 23.01 -6.58
C ASN A 569 -21.59 22.21 -7.78
N VAL A 570 -21.99 20.93 -7.88
CA VAL A 570 -21.37 19.94 -8.75
C VAL A 570 -21.61 20.22 -10.23
N TYR A 571 -22.84 20.51 -10.64
CA TYR A 571 -23.22 20.56 -12.05
C TYR A 571 -22.63 21.78 -12.75
N GLU A 572 -22.67 22.93 -12.10
CA GLU A 572 -22.12 24.20 -12.53
C GLU A 572 -20.61 24.07 -12.71
N ARG A 573 -19.93 23.49 -11.71
CA ARG A 573 -18.48 23.27 -11.76
C ARG A 573 -18.09 22.29 -12.86
N LEU A 574 -18.80 21.17 -12.97
CA LEU A 574 -18.57 20.17 -14.02
C LEU A 574 -18.74 20.80 -15.42
N PHE A 575 -19.79 21.58 -15.62
CA PHE A 575 -20.05 22.27 -16.88
C PHE A 575 -18.98 23.31 -17.21
N GLN A 576 -18.64 24.18 -16.26
CA GLN A 576 -17.60 25.19 -16.43
C GLN A 576 -16.23 24.57 -16.74
N TRP A 577 -15.88 23.47 -16.07
CA TRP A 577 -14.62 22.77 -16.32
C TRP A 577 -14.62 22.11 -17.71
N ALA A 578 -15.72 21.48 -18.09
CA ALA A 578 -15.87 20.91 -19.42
C ALA A 578 -15.70 21.98 -20.51
N GLN A 579 -16.29 23.17 -20.35
CA GLN A 579 -16.15 24.29 -21.29
C GLN A 579 -14.69 24.72 -21.48
N LYS A 580 -13.87 24.68 -20.44
CA LYS A 580 -12.45 25.04 -20.47
C LYS A 580 -11.55 23.99 -21.16
N SER A 581 -12.10 22.83 -21.56
CA SER A 581 -11.31 21.80 -22.25
C SER A 581 -10.65 22.37 -23.52
N PRO A 582 -9.33 22.15 -23.73
CA PRO A 582 -8.63 22.62 -24.93
C PRO A 582 -9.25 22.12 -26.24
N THR A 583 -9.97 21.00 -26.22
CA THR A 583 -10.67 20.48 -27.41
C THR A 583 -11.81 21.36 -27.89
N ASN A 584 -12.42 22.16 -27.00
CA ASN A 584 -13.56 23.00 -27.35
C ASN A 584 -13.16 24.27 -28.11
N THR A 585 -11.87 24.61 -28.14
CA THR A 585 -11.36 25.72 -28.96
C THR A 585 -11.14 25.29 -30.42
N GLN A 586 -11.17 23.98 -30.71
CA GLN A 586 -11.07 23.46 -32.06
C GLN A 586 -12.45 23.40 -32.73
N VAL A 587 -12.79 24.43 -33.52
CA VAL A 587 -14.07 24.56 -34.24
C VAL A 587 -14.36 23.37 -35.18
N VAL A 588 -13.32 22.70 -35.67
CA VAL A 588 -13.44 21.56 -36.59
C VAL A 588 -12.73 20.34 -36.02
N GLY A 589 -13.53 19.38 -35.53
CA GLY A 589 -13.03 18.12 -34.99
C GLY A 589 -12.23 17.31 -36.01
N TRP A 590 -11.25 16.55 -35.52
CA TRP A 590 -10.38 15.70 -36.34
C TRP A 590 -11.18 14.74 -37.25
N ASN A 591 -12.27 14.18 -36.75
CA ASN A 591 -13.16 13.30 -37.50
C ASN A 591 -13.84 13.99 -38.69
N TYR A 592 -14.15 15.28 -38.57
CA TYR A 592 -14.67 16.04 -39.72
C TYR A 592 -13.58 16.24 -40.78
N LYS A 593 -12.34 16.53 -40.37
CA LYS A 593 -11.20 16.63 -41.30
C LYS A 593 -10.92 15.30 -42.01
N LEU A 594 -10.98 14.18 -41.27
CA LEU A 594 -10.85 12.84 -41.84
C LEU A 594 -12.00 12.50 -42.78
N ARG A 595 -13.24 12.77 -42.38
CA ARG A 595 -14.43 12.59 -43.23
C ARG A 595 -14.32 13.40 -44.51
N LYS A 596 -13.91 14.68 -44.44
CA LYS A 596 -13.68 15.51 -45.63
C LYS A 596 -12.56 14.99 -46.53
N LYS A 597 -11.47 14.47 -45.95
CA LYS A 597 -10.42 13.78 -46.72
C LYS A 597 -10.95 12.51 -47.41
N ALA A 598 -11.79 11.73 -46.74
CA ALA A 598 -12.39 10.52 -47.30
C ALA A 598 -13.41 10.85 -48.42
N GLU A 599 -14.29 11.82 -48.19
CA GLU A 599 -15.25 12.33 -49.18
C GLU A 599 -14.52 12.88 -50.42
N ASN A 600 -13.43 13.64 -50.23
CA ASN A 600 -12.64 14.17 -51.35
C ASN A 600 -11.90 13.05 -52.10
N ARG A 601 -11.39 12.01 -51.42
CA ARG A 601 -10.78 10.85 -52.09
C ARG A 601 -11.78 10.05 -52.92
N GLN A 602 -13.03 9.94 -52.46
CA GLN A 602 -14.12 9.29 -53.23
C GLN A 602 -14.49 10.10 -54.48
N ARG A 603 -14.47 11.43 -54.42
CA ARG A 603 -14.74 12.30 -55.58
C ARG A 603 -13.65 12.29 -56.65
N THR A 604 -12.41 11.93 -56.29
CA THR A 604 -11.27 11.84 -57.22
C THR A 604 -11.05 10.45 -57.83
N LEU A 605 -11.85 9.45 -57.47
CA LEU A 605 -11.82 8.15 -58.15
C LEU A 605 -12.55 8.27 -59.50
N PRO A 606 -11.93 7.95 -60.64
CA PRO A 606 -12.60 7.97 -61.93
C PRO A 606 -13.78 6.99 -61.89
N MET A 607 -14.96 7.42 -62.33
CA MET A 607 -16.10 6.53 -62.51
C MET A 607 -15.67 5.37 -63.41
N ARG A 608 -15.47 4.19 -62.82
CA ARG A 608 -15.44 2.94 -63.60
C ARG A 608 -16.88 2.70 -64.03
N ASN A 609 -17.20 3.09 -65.26
CA ASN A 609 -18.42 2.65 -65.94
C ASN A 609 -18.44 1.11 -65.92
N ILE A 610 -19.48 0.55 -65.32
CA ILE A 610 -19.94 -0.82 -65.56
C ILE A 610 -21.24 -0.69 -66.34
#